data_AF-L9ZQY1-F1
#
_entry.id   AF-L9ZQY1-F1
#
_cell.length_a   1.000
_cell.length_b   1.000
_cell.length_c   1.000
_cell.angle_alpha   90.00
_cell.angle_beta   90.00
_cell.angle_gamma   90.00
#
_symmetry.space_group_name_H-M   'P 1'
#
loop_
_entity.id
_entity.type
_entity.pdbx_description
1 polymer ?
#
loop_
_entity_poly.entity_id
_entity_poly.type
_entity_poly.pdbx_seq_one_letter_code
_entity_poly.pdbx_strand_id
1 'polypeptide(L)'
;MKLLRHLWKRRVTGRPDQYQAYVAFPSRADRPVSDIHDRIDELEHAFEGRLDIYARSHGIAVATDRVSAETFDVNAFEAILERIEDAYAGTHRLAQLEKWRSIDGRLVTSYVVVPVKPLFPHTKAKAKADRTAENVAPPTD
;
A
#
# COMPACT_ATOMS: atom_id res chain seq x y z
N MET A 1 -10.80 10.30 8.89
CA MET A 1 -9.87 11.21 8.17
C MET A 1 -10.34 11.49 6.72
N LYS A 2 -11.46 12.19 6.53
CA LYS A 2 -12.02 12.52 5.19
C LYS A 2 -11.60 13.90 4.66
N LEU A 3 -11.24 14.85 5.54
CA LEU A 3 -11.07 16.26 5.18
C LEU A 3 -9.77 16.59 4.44
N LEU A 4 -8.65 15.92 4.73
CA LEU A 4 -7.37 16.16 4.04
C LEU A 4 -7.35 15.67 2.58
N ARG A 5 -8.23 14.72 2.21
CA ARG A 5 -8.31 14.17 0.84
C ARG A 5 -8.89 15.17 -0.17
N HIS A 6 -9.65 16.18 0.27
CA HIS A 6 -10.49 16.98 -0.62
C HIS A 6 -9.92 18.34 -1.05
N LEU A 7 -9.03 18.96 -0.27
CA LEU A 7 -8.55 20.31 -0.61
C LEU A 7 -7.41 20.32 -1.64
N TRP A 8 -6.53 19.32 -1.64
CA TRP A 8 -5.41 19.22 -2.62
C TRP A 8 -5.83 18.62 -3.97
N LYS A 9 -6.80 17.69 -4.00
CA LYS A 9 -7.33 17.12 -5.26
C LYS A 9 -8.13 18.13 -6.10
N ARG A 10 -8.46 19.31 -5.56
CA ARG A 10 -9.47 20.23 -6.12
C ARG A 10 -8.99 21.09 -7.30
N ARG A 11 -7.69 21.14 -7.61
CA ARG A 11 -7.12 22.01 -8.66
C ARG A 11 -6.47 21.29 -9.83
N VAL A 12 -6.39 19.97 -9.79
CA VAL A 12 -5.76 19.16 -10.84
C VAL A 12 -6.64 17.94 -11.08
N THR A 13 -7.62 18.09 -11.96
CA THR A 13 -8.60 17.05 -12.34
C THR A 13 -8.41 16.72 -13.81
N GLY A 14 -8.21 15.45 -14.16
CA GLY A 14 -8.00 14.98 -15.54
C GLY A 14 -7.65 13.49 -15.61
N ARG A 15 -7.45 12.95 -16.81
CA ARG A 15 -6.73 11.67 -16.99
C ARG A 15 -5.23 11.99 -16.93
N PRO A 16 -4.42 11.25 -16.15
CA PRO A 16 -2.98 11.49 -16.13
C PRO A 16 -2.37 11.07 -17.47
N ASP A 17 -1.35 11.80 -17.88
CA ASP A 17 -0.53 11.44 -19.04
C ASP A 17 0.54 10.41 -18.65
N GLN A 18 0.94 10.42 -17.37
CA GLN A 18 2.01 9.57 -16.86
C GLN A 18 1.77 9.14 -15.41
N TYR A 19 2.38 8.01 -15.07
CA TYR A 19 2.39 7.44 -13.73
C TYR A 19 3.81 7.25 -13.23
N GLN A 20 4.01 7.43 -11.93
CA GLN A 20 5.26 7.11 -11.22
C GLN A 20 4.92 6.62 -9.81
N ALA A 21 5.83 5.90 -9.17
CA ALA A 21 5.64 5.38 -7.82
C ALA A 21 6.88 5.62 -6.94
N TYR A 22 6.61 5.83 -5.66
CA TYR A 22 7.57 5.71 -4.58
C TYR A 22 7.05 4.64 -3.62
N VAL A 23 7.82 3.57 -3.42
CA VAL A 23 7.44 2.43 -2.59
C VAL A 23 8.51 2.19 -1.52
N ALA A 24 8.12 2.24 -0.25
CA ALA A 24 9.04 1.94 0.85
C ALA A 24 8.87 0.50 1.34
N PHE A 25 9.98 -0.13 1.69
CA PHE A 25 10.04 -1.48 2.25
C PHE A 25 10.76 -1.42 3.61
N PRO A 26 10.02 -1.26 4.72
CA PRO A 26 10.59 -1.30 6.05
C PRO A 26 11.32 -2.62 6.34
N SER A 27 12.50 -2.53 6.95
CA SER A 27 13.30 -3.67 7.38
C SER A 27 12.60 -4.46 8.48
N ARG A 28 12.70 -5.79 8.44
CA ARG A 28 12.14 -6.67 9.46
C ARG A 28 13.13 -7.78 9.78
N ALA A 29 13.36 -8.04 11.06
CA ALA A 29 14.33 -9.07 11.49
C ALA A 29 13.91 -10.49 11.11
N ASP A 30 12.60 -10.71 10.94
CA ASP A 30 12.00 -12.04 10.81
C ASP A 30 11.67 -12.42 9.35
N ARG A 31 12.09 -11.63 8.36
CA ARG A 31 11.69 -11.80 6.95
C ARG A 31 12.89 -12.09 6.05
N PRO A 32 12.79 -13.06 5.12
CA PRO A 32 13.82 -13.26 4.12
C PRO A 32 13.87 -12.07 3.16
N VAL A 33 15.08 -11.65 2.83
CA VAL A 33 15.36 -10.53 1.93
C VAL A 33 14.78 -10.77 0.52
N SER A 34 14.62 -12.03 0.11
CA SER A 34 14.04 -12.45 -1.18
C SER A 34 12.65 -11.86 -1.45
N ASP A 35 11.77 -11.82 -0.45
CA ASP A 35 10.39 -11.33 -0.63
C ASP A 35 10.34 -9.85 -1.05
N ILE A 36 11.36 -9.08 -0.66
CA ILE A 36 11.47 -7.66 -1.03
C ILE A 36 12.02 -7.55 -2.45
N HIS A 37 13.01 -8.37 -2.83
CA HIS A 37 13.54 -8.40 -4.19
C HIS A 37 12.46 -8.76 -5.21
N ASP A 38 11.64 -9.79 -4.96
CA ASP A 38 10.55 -10.17 -5.86
C ASP A 38 9.57 -9.01 -6.11
N ARG A 39 9.29 -8.20 -5.08
CA ARG A 39 8.42 -7.02 -5.21
C ARG A 39 9.11 -5.86 -5.94
N ILE A 40 10.43 -5.71 -5.82
CA ILE A 40 11.18 -4.73 -6.60
C ILE A 40 11.18 -5.13 -8.07
N ASP A 41 11.42 -6.40 -8.40
CA ASP A 41 11.44 -6.91 -9.77
C ASP A 41 10.06 -6.74 -10.45
N GLU A 42 8.98 -6.98 -9.72
CA GLU A 42 7.62 -6.70 -10.20
C GLU A 42 7.37 -5.21 -10.46
N LEU A 43 7.87 -4.32 -9.59
CA LEU A 43 7.79 -2.87 -9.80
C LEU A 43 8.64 -2.42 -10.99
N GLU A 44 9.82 -3.01 -11.16
CA GLU A 44 10.68 -2.76 -12.31
C GLU A 44 9.93 -3.10 -13.60
N HIS A 45 9.27 -4.25 -13.66
CA HIS A 45 8.48 -4.65 -14.81
C HIS A 45 7.28 -3.71 -15.07
N ALA A 46 6.52 -3.36 -14.02
CA ALA A 46 5.36 -2.48 -14.13
C ALA A 46 5.72 -1.04 -14.55
N PHE A 47 6.98 -0.63 -14.36
CA PHE A 47 7.50 0.68 -14.71
C PHE A 47 8.61 0.63 -15.78
N GLU A 48 8.52 -0.34 -16.70
CA GLU A 48 9.36 -0.43 -17.91
C GLU A 48 10.88 -0.48 -17.65
N GLY A 49 11.32 -1.09 -16.54
CA GLY A 49 12.74 -1.34 -16.28
C GLY A 49 13.49 -0.18 -15.63
N ARG A 50 12.79 0.85 -15.14
CA ARG A 50 13.44 2.08 -14.69
C ARG A 50 13.03 2.47 -13.28
N LEU A 51 13.88 2.10 -12.33
CA LEU A 51 13.73 2.50 -10.94
C LEU A 51 15.08 2.78 -10.28
N ASP A 52 15.04 3.66 -9.28
CA ASP A 52 16.12 3.92 -8.36
C ASP A 52 15.84 3.25 -7.01
N ILE A 53 16.85 2.61 -6.43
CA ILE A 53 16.79 2.03 -5.08
C ILE A 53 17.57 2.90 -4.11
N TYR A 54 16.92 3.30 -3.03
CA TYR A 54 17.47 4.11 -1.96
C TYR A 54 17.59 3.30 -0.67
N ALA A 55 18.81 3.18 -0.14
CA ALA A 55 19.02 2.67 1.20
C ALA A 55 18.48 3.67 2.25
N ARG A 56 17.83 3.14 3.31
CA ARG A 56 17.28 3.92 4.43
C ARG A 56 17.74 3.28 5.73
N SER A 57 17.74 4.05 6.82
CA SER A 57 18.12 3.54 8.15
C SER A 57 17.25 2.37 8.64
N HIS A 58 16.03 2.25 8.12
CA HIS A 58 15.06 1.22 8.50
C HIS A 58 14.47 0.49 7.29
N GLY A 59 15.29 0.23 6.26
CA GLY A 59 14.89 -0.54 5.09
C GLY A 59 15.36 0.08 3.78
N ILE A 60 14.57 -0.08 2.74
CA ILE A 60 14.85 0.47 1.41
C ILE A 60 13.63 1.21 0.88
N ALA A 61 13.84 2.06 -0.11
CA ALA A 61 12.77 2.63 -0.90
C ALA A 61 13.10 2.56 -2.38
N VAL A 62 12.07 2.40 -3.19
CA VAL A 62 12.13 2.40 -4.64
C VAL A 62 11.43 3.66 -5.13
N ALA A 63 12.04 4.38 -6.07
CA ALA A 63 11.34 5.38 -6.87
C ALA A 63 11.40 4.95 -8.33
N THR A 64 10.26 4.93 -9.02
CA THR A 64 10.19 4.56 -10.42
C THR A 64 10.23 5.79 -11.31
N ASP A 65 10.70 5.61 -12.53
CA ASP A 65 10.57 6.60 -13.59
C ASP A 65 9.10 6.79 -13.99
N ARG A 66 8.85 7.86 -14.75
CA ARG A 66 7.54 8.15 -15.31
C ARG A 66 7.28 7.26 -16.51
N VAL A 67 6.23 6.46 -16.44
CA VAL A 67 5.70 5.69 -17.57
C VAL A 67 4.45 6.34 -18.14
N SER A 68 4.19 6.13 -19.43
CA SER A 68 3.02 6.70 -20.09
C SER A 68 1.72 6.07 -19.60
N ALA A 69 0.61 6.81 -19.63
CA ALA A 69 -0.68 6.25 -19.30
C ALA A 69 -1.19 5.19 -20.30
N GLU A 70 -0.63 5.15 -21.51
CA GLU A 70 -0.97 4.15 -22.54
C GLU A 70 -0.33 2.80 -22.24
N THR A 71 0.85 2.80 -21.60
CA THR A 71 1.62 1.59 -21.29
C THR A 71 1.48 1.13 -19.85
N PHE A 72 1.09 2.03 -18.95
CA PHE A 72 0.93 1.70 -17.53
C PHE A 72 -0.25 0.75 -17.28
N ASP A 73 0.06 -0.48 -16.86
CA ASP A 73 -0.94 -1.43 -16.40
C ASP A 73 -1.28 -1.18 -14.91
N VAL A 74 -2.36 -0.42 -14.70
CA VAL A 74 -2.86 -0.11 -13.35
C VAL A 74 -3.27 -1.36 -12.58
N ASN A 75 -3.80 -2.40 -13.24
CA ASN A 75 -4.26 -3.60 -12.56
C ASN A 75 -3.07 -4.43 -12.09
N ALA A 76 -2.03 -4.55 -12.93
CA ALA A 76 -0.78 -5.17 -12.54
C ALA A 76 -0.16 -4.44 -11.34
N PHE A 77 -0.14 -3.10 -11.37
CA PHE A 77 0.35 -2.31 -10.25
C PHE A 77 -0.47 -2.54 -8.97
N GLU A 78 -1.80 -2.53 -9.04
CA GLU A 78 -2.67 -2.81 -7.89
C GLU A 78 -2.43 -4.20 -7.31
N ALA A 79 -2.24 -5.23 -8.14
CA ALA A 79 -1.89 -6.57 -7.69
C ALA A 79 -0.54 -6.63 -6.95
N ILE A 80 0.44 -5.81 -7.36
CA ILE A 80 1.71 -5.67 -6.63
C ILE A 80 1.46 -5.04 -5.25
N LEU A 81 0.59 -4.04 -5.16
CA LEU A 81 0.25 -3.40 -3.88
C LEU A 81 -0.41 -4.37 -2.91
N GLU A 82 -1.32 -5.22 -3.39
CA GLU A 82 -1.94 -6.28 -2.58
C GLU A 82 -0.88 -7.24 -2.03
N ARG A 83 0.04 -7.71 -2.87
CA ARG A 83 1.15 -8.58 -2.44
C ARG A 83 2.07 -7.90 -1.43
N ILE A 84 2.29 -6.58 -1.54
CA ILE A 84 3.02 -5.81 -0.54
C ILE A 84 2.21 -5.73 0.76
N GLU A 85 0.91 -5.45 0.71
CA GLU A 85 0.07 -5.43 1.90
C GLU A 85 0.10 -6.76 2.64
N ASP A 86 -0.04 -7.88 1.92
CA ASP A 86 0.04 -9.24 2.46
C ASP A 86 1.40 -9.52 3.10
N ALA A 87 2.49 -9.08 2.47
CA ALA A 87 3.82 -9.19 3.04
C ALA A 87 3.95 -8.45 4.39
N TYR A 88 3.23 -7.36 4.55
CA TYR A 88 3.27 -6.57 5.79
C TYR A 88 2.11 -6.87 6.75
N ALA A 89 1.23 -7.79 6.39
CA ALA A 89 0.06 -8.17 7.16
C ALA A 89 0.45 -8.54 8.60
N GLY A 90 -0.39 -8.11 9.54
CA GLY A 90 -0.22 -8.35 10.97
C GLY A 90 0.77 -7.42 11.68
N THR A 91 1.60 -6.64 10.98
CA THR A 91 2.53 -5.67 11.62
C THR A 91 2.42 -4.25 11.14
N HIS A 92 2.14 -4.07 9.87
CA HIS A 92 1.91 -2.76 9.28
C HIS A 92 0.56 -2.76 8.57
N ARG A 93 0.10 -1.56 8.24
CA ARG A 93 -0.96 -1.35 7.25
C ARG A 93 -0.35 -0.66 6.05
N LEU A 94 -0.80 -0.99 4.85
CA LEU A 94 -0.33 -0.28 3.66
C LEU A 94 -0.97 1.12 3.61
N ALA A 95 -0.16 2.17 3.65
CA ALA A 95 -0.60 3.53 3.40
C ALA A 95 -0.29 3.90 1.95
N GLN A 96 -1.32 4.29 1.21
CA GLN A 96 -1.21 4.76 -0.16
C GLN A 96 -1.68 6.21 -0.26
N LEU A 97 -0.89 7.04 -0.93
CA LEU A 97 -1.21 8.42 -1.25
C LEU A 97 -0.94 8.69 -2.73
N GLU A 98 -1.95 9.20 -3.42
CA GLU A 98 -1.81 9.74 -4.77
C GLU A 98 -1.52 11.23 -4.74
N LYS A 99 -0.54 11.67 -5.54
CA LYS A 99 -0.24 13.08 -5.77
C LYS A 99 -0.36 13.37 -7.26
N TRP A 100 -1.05 14.45 -7.60
CA TRP A 100 -1.24 14.91 -8.97
C TRP A 100 -0.44 16.19 -9.16
N ARG A 101 0.42 16.24 -10.18
CA ARG A 101 1.27 17.41 -10.48
C ARG A 101 1.42 17.59 -11.99
N SER A 102 1.49 18.85 -12.43
CA SER A 102 2.00 19.14 -13.76
C SER A 102 3.52 19.15 -13.72
N ILE A 103 4.16 18.35 -14.56
CA ILE A 103 5.62 18.25 -14.70
C ILE A 103 5.92 18.25 -16.20
N ASP A 104 6.76 19.16 -16.67
CA ASP A 104 7.16 19.27 -18.08
C ASP A 104 5.95 19.36 -19.05
N GLY A 105 4.88 20.03 -18.63
CA GLY A 105 3.64 20.17 -19.40
C GLY A 105 2.71 18.94 -19.38
N ARG A 106 3.11 17.85 -18.72
CA ARG A 106 2.31 16.62 -18.57
C ARG A 106 1.69 16.51 -17.18
N LEU A 107 0.49 15.95 -17.11
CA LEU A 107 -0.17 15.62 -15.86
C LEU A 107 0.33 14.27 -15.34
N VAL A 108 1.06 14.29 -14.23
CA VAL A 108 1.65 13.10 -13.62
C VAL A 108 0.91 12.72 -12.34
N THR A 109 0.51 11.45 -12.24
CA THR A 109 0.06 10.84 -10.98
C THR A 109 1.22 10.10 -10.33
N SER A 110 1.59 10.51 -9.12
CA SER A 110 2.59 9.84 -8.29
C SER A 110 1.93 9.06 -7.17
N TYR A 111 2.17 7.75 -7.12
CA TYR A 111 1.81 6.92 -5.97
C TYR A 111 2.91 6.98 -4.92
N VAL A 112 2.52 7.13 -3.66
CA VAL A 112 3.42 7.01 -2.51
C VAL A 112 2.86 5.89 -1.64
N VAL A 113 3.60 4.79 -1.54
CA VAL A 113 3.19 3.55 -0.89
C VAL A 113 4.17 3.24 0.25
N VAL A 114 3.65 3.16 1.47
CA VAL A 114 4.47 2.93 2.66
C VAL A 114 3.72 2.00 3.61
N PRO A 115 4.26 0.82 3.94
CA PRO A 115 3.81 0.05 5.09
C PRO A 115 4.08 0.84 6.37
N VAL A 116 3.02 1.18 7.11
CA VAL A 116 3.09 1.95 8.36
C VAL A 116 2.68 1.10 9.55
N LYS A 117 3.47 1.16 10.63
CA LYS A 117 3.10 0.50 11.89
C LYS A 117 1.83 1.17 12.43
N PRO A 118 0.76 0.42 12.70
CA PRO A 118 -0.47 1.03 13.21
C PRO A 118 -0.24 1.55 14.63
N LEU A 119 -0.82 2.72 14.92
CA LEU A 119 -0.75 3.33 16.25
C LEU A 119 -1.45 2.49 17.33
N PHE A 120 -2.43 1.70 16.92
CA PHE A 120 -3.18 0.81 17.80
C PHE A 120 -3.10 -0.62 17.29
N PRO A 121 -2.83 -1.61 18.17
CA PRO A 121 -2.86 -3.02 17.79
C PRO A 121 -4.24 -3.38 17.26
N HIS A 122 -4.29 -4.18 16.19
CA HIS A 122 -5.54 -4.80 15.79
C HIS A 122 -5.91 -5.88 16.81
N THR A 123 -7.05 -5.71 17.50
CA THR A 123 -7.70 -6.83 18.17
C THR A 123 -8.08 -7.84 17.09
N LYS A 124 -7.37 -8.97 17.02
CA LYS A 124 -7.88 -10.15 16.31
C LYS A 124 -9.26 -10.43 16.93
N ALA A 125 -10.34 -10.22 16.17
CA ALA A 125 -11.64 -10.69 16.59
C ALA A 125 -11.49 -12.20 16.83
N LYS A 126 -11.51 -12.60 18.10
CA LYS A 126 -11.53 -14.01 18.48
C LYS A 126 -12.77 -14.61 17.84
N ALA A 127 -12.59 -15.42 16.81
CA ALA A 127 -13.55 -16.43 16.44
C ALA A 127 -13.71 -17.37 17.65
N LYS A 128 -14.97 -17.63 18.02
CA LYS A 128 -15.47 -18.55 19.06
C LYS A 128 -15.16 -18.19 20.53
N ALA A 129 -16.13 -17.53 21.16
CA ALA A 129 -16.61 -17.92 22.48
C ALA A 129 -18.08 -18.32 22.27
N ASP A 130 -18.34 -19.61 22.06
CA ASP A 130 -18.94 -20.46 23.10
C ASP A 130 -20.19 -19.81 23.71
N ARG A 131 -21.33 -19.99 23.03
CA ARG A 131 -22.64 -19.93 23.69
C ARG A 131 -23.08 -21.36 23.93
N THR A 132 -22.50 -22.01 24.92
CA THR A 132 -23.25 -22.91 25.78
C THR A 132 -24.27 -22.03 26.49
N ALA A 133 -25.46 -21.89 25.89
CA ALA A 133 -26.61 -21.39 26.61
C ALA A 133 -27.01 -22.49 27.60
N GLU A 134 -26.57 -22.35 28.85
CA GLU A 134 -27.18 -23.05 29.98
C GLU A 134 -28.68 -22.77 29.96
N ASN A 135 -29.46 -23.81 29.71
CA ASN A 135 -30.89 -23.84 29.96
C ASN A 135 -31.11 -23.67 31.46
N VAL A 136 -31.37 -22.44 31.90
CA VAL A 136 -31.98 -22.19 33.21
C VAL A 136 -33.49 -22.21 33.00
N ALA A 137 -34.12 -23.31 33.41
CA ALA A 137 -35.59 -23.41 33.49
C ALA A 137 -36.11 -22.46 34.59
N PRO A 138 -37.29 -21.84 34.41
CA PRO A 138 -37.87 -20.98 35.44
C PRO A 138 -38.42 -21.81 36.61
N PRO A 139 -38.46 -21.26 37.83
CA PRO A 139 -39.03 -21.93 38.99
C PRO A 139 -40.56 -22.03 38.85
N THR A 140 -41.09 -23.21 39.10
CA THR A 140 -42.51 -23.49 39.33
C THR A 140 -42.89 -23.13 40.76
N ASP A 141 -43.94 -22.33 40.91
CA ASP A 141 -44.81 -22.32 42.09
C ASP A 141 -45.98 -23.31 41.88
#